data_AF-A0A6V7WRC9-F1
#
_entry.id   AF-A0A6V7WRC9-F1
#
_cell.length_a   1.000
_cell.length_b   1.000
_cell.length_c   1.000
_cell.angle_alpha   90.00
_cell.angle_beta   90.00
_cell.angle_gamma   90.00
#
_symmetry.space_group_name_H-M   'P 1'
#
loop_
_entity.id
_entity.type
_entity.pdbx_description
1 polymer ?
#
loop_
_entity_poly.entity_id
_entity_poly.type
_entity_poly.pdbx_seq_one_letter_code
_entity_poly.pdbx_strand_id
1 'polypeptide(L)'
;MSTSLYNFKKITVVPTSVNLKDVVLSKTQRKTPTVVRRHWQISRIRAFYARKVKFLQQTLHDKLTMILTEFPKMEDVHPFYADLMNILYDRDHYKIALGQMNTARHLIDGVAREYVRLLKYADSLYRCKTLKRAALGRMVKILNRQKSSFEYLEQVRQHLSRLPSIDPNTRTLILCGFPNVGKSSFINKVTRADVEVQPYAFTTKSLYVGHMDYRYLRWQVIDTPGILDHPLEQRNTIEMQAVTALGHLKASILYIMDISELCDHSIEQQIKLFESIQPLFANKPVFVGLNKIDVLRRKDLPAETEALFKKFESDNIPIVELSTLTEEGVIELRDKACDALLAQRIERKLQAKGKEATGDGHVLGRLFVAYPEPRDNKDRAPFIPEGVLKKRAAMDLVEDAMDEEKPKRKLERELELEQGRNYKLDLKKYYLLKNEDEKYDKIPEIWEGHNIADFVDPQVVEKLKKLLEEEKRREQAGFYDADMDEDDDETNVYFPWLNK
;
A
#
# COMPACT_ATOMS: atom_id res chain seq x y z
N MET A 1 4.82 1.56 4.35
CA MET A 1 4.19 1.21 3.07
C MET A 1 5.17 1.59 1.97
N SER A 2 5.71 0.62 1.23
CA SER A 2 6.51 0.93 0.04
C SER A 2 5.57 1.60 -0.97
N THR A 3 5.70 2.91 -1.16
CA THR A 3 5.09 3.58 -2.30
C THR A 3 5.71 2.98 -3.55
N SER A 4 4.98 2.08 -4.22
CA SER A 4 5.33 1.66 -5.58
C SER A 4 5.61 2.93 -6.38
N LEU A 5 6.85 3.08 -6.86
CA LEU A 5 7.31 4.29 -7.56
C LEU A 5 6.41 4.64 -8.76
N TYR A 6 5.74 3.64 -9.34
CA TYR A 6 4.89 3.81 -10.52
C TYR A 6 3.56 3.08 -10.33
N ASN A 7 2.46 3.85 -10.23
CA ASN A 7 1.10 3.31 -10.19
C ASN A 7 0.34 3.68 -11.47
N PHE A 8 0.40 2.78 -12.44
CA PHE A 8 -0.24 2.94 -13.75
C PHE A 8 -1.76 2.85 -13.72
N LYS A 9 -2.36 2.43 -12.61
CA LYS A 9 -3.83 2.37 -12.46
C LYS A 9 -4.46 3.73 -12.21
N LYS A 10 -3.67 4.77 -11.90
CA LYS A 10 -4.17 6.13 -11.63
C LYS A 10 -4.51 6.93 -12.90
N ILE A 11 -4.14 6.44 -14.08
CA ILE A 11 -4.38 7.16 -15.34
C ILE A 11 -5.87 7.15 -15.64
N THR A 12 -6.44 8.34 -15.83
CA THR A 12 -7.85 8.53 -16.17
C THR A 12 -8.17 7.97 -17.54
N VAL A 13 -9.42 7.53 -17.72
CA VAL A 13 -9.90 7.00 -18.99
C VAL A 13 -9.77 8.06 -20.08
N VAL A 14 -9.13 7.69 -21.19
CA VAL A 14 -8.98 8.55 -22.37
C VAL A 14 -10.21 8.34 -23.26
N PRO A 15 -11.13 9.32 -23.34
CA PRO A 15 -12.31 9.17 -24.17
C PRO A 15 -11.94 9.20 -25.65
N THR A 16 -12.76 8.56 -26.49
CA THR A 16 -12.67 8.71 -27.94
C THR A 16 -12.91 10.16 -28.34
N SER A 17 -12.35 10.60 -29.48
CA SER A 17 -12.49 11.98 -29.96
C SER A 17 -13.95 12.43 -30.13
N VAL A 18 -14.82 11.51 -30.58
CA VAL A 18 -16.26 11.74 -30.74
C VAL A 18 -16.94 11.91 -29.38
N ASN A 19 -16.67 11.02 -28.43
CA ASN A 19 -17.26 11.12 -27.09
C ASN A 19 -16.77 12.38 -26.36
N LEU A 20 -15.47 12.70 -26.46
CA LEU A 20 -14.90 13.91 -25.88
C LEU A 20 -15.57 15.18 -26.45
N LYS A 21 -15.79 15.24 -27.76
CA LYS A 21 -16.52 16.34 -28.40
C LYS A 21 -17.91 16.50 -27.77
N ASP A 22 -18.68 15.42 -27.66
CA ASP A 22 -20.06 15.49 -27.19
C ASP A 22 -20.13 15.86 -25.70
N VAL A 23 -19.26 15.30 -24.87
CA VAL A 23 -19.12 15.63 -23.45
C VAL A 23 -18.81 17.11 -23.26
N VAL A 24 -17.85 17.64 -24.01
CA VAL A 24 -17.36 19.00 -23.78
C VAL A 24 -18.33 20.05 -24.34
N LEU A 25 -18.97 19.78 -25.48
CA LEU A 25 -20.04 20.65 -26.01
C LEU A 25 -21.27 20.65 -25.09
N SER A 26 -21.68 19.49 -24.59
CA SER A 26 -22.75 19.35 -23.60
C SER A 26 -22.43 20.11 -22.31
N LYS A 27 -21.20 19.99 -21.79
CA LYS A 27 -20.76 20.73 -20.60
C LYS A 27 -20.76 22.24 -20.82
N THR A 28 -20.36 22.70 -22.01
CA THR A 28 -20.41 24.12 -22.40
C THR A 28 -21.84 24.62 -22.43
N GLN A 29 -22.78 23.84 -22.97
CA GLN A 29 -24.20 24.22 -23.01
C GLN A 29 -24.84 24.28 -21.63
N ARG A 30 -24.55 23.31 -20.75
CA ARG A 30 -25.14 23.22 -19.40
C ARG A 30 -24.56 24.23 -18.41
N LYS A 31 -23.25 24.49 -18.45
CA LYS A 31 -22.57 25.34 -17.46
C LYS A 31 -22.47 26.83 -17.84
N THR A 32 -22.83 27.21 -19.06
CA THR A 32 -22.81 28.62 -19.48
C THR A 32 -24.23 29.10 -19.83
N PRO A 33 -24.59 30.36 -19.56
CA PRO A 33 -25.92 30.88 -19.85
C PRO A 33 -26.27 30.69 -21.34
N THR A 34 -27.52 30.36 -21.65
CA THR A 34 -27.96 29.97 -23.00
C THR A 34 -28.77 31.04 -23.72
N VAL A 35 -29.53 31.84 -22.98
CA VAL A 35 -30.42 32.87 -23.53
C VAL A 35 -29.64 34.16 -23.80
N VAL A 36 -29.82 34.70 -25.01
CA VAL A 36 -29.32 36.01 -25.43
C VAL A 36 -30.39 36.71 -26.27
N ARG A 37 -30.63 38.00 -26.03
CA ARG A 37 -31.63 38.79 -26.76
C ARG A 37 -30.96 39.84 -27.65
N ARG A 38 -31.61 40.19 -28.78
CA ARG A 38 -31.06 41.13 -29.78
C ARG A 38 -30.92 42.56 -29.25
N HIS A 39 -31.80 42.97 -28.34
CA HIS A 39 -31.84 44.33 -27.77
C HIS A 39 -30.82 44.56 -26.64
N TRP A 40 -29.97 43.59 -26.31
CA TRP A 40 -28.93 43.79 -25.29
C TRP A 40 -27.78 44.65 -25.83
N GLN A 41 -27.12 45.38 -24.93
CA GLN A 41 -25.91 46.13 -25.27
C GLN A 41 -24.86 45.21 -25.92
N ILE A 42 -24.19 45.69 -26.98
CA ILE A 42 -23.24 44.90 -27.76
C ILE A 42 -22.09 44.35 -26.90
N SER A 43 -21.65 45.10 -25.88
CA SER A 43 -20.65 44.66 -24.91
C SER A 43 -21.06 43.37 -24.19
N ARG A 44 -22.33 43.29 -23.74
CA ARG A 44 -22.90 42.10 -23.10
C ARG A 44 -22.98 40.92 -24.06
N ILE A 45 -23.36 41.15 -25.32
CA ILE A 45 -23.42 40.11 -26.36
C ILE A 45 -22.03 39.56 -26.67
N ARG A 46 -21.03 40.43 -26.82
CA ARG A 46 -19.62 40.04 -27.03
C ARG A 46 -19.10 39.20 -25.86
N ALA A 47 -19.32 39.67 -24.63
CA ALA A 47 -18.92 38.95 -23.41
C ALA A 47 -19.59 37.58 -23.29
N PHE A 48 -20.88 37.47 -23.65
CA PHE A 48 -21.62 36.21 -23.65
C PHE A 48 -20.99 35.15 -24.57
N TYR A 49 -20.69 35.51 -25.82
CA TYR A 49 -20.08 34.57 -26.76
C TYR A 49 -18.59 34.31 -26.48
N ALA A 50 -17.84 35.32 -26.01
CA ALA A 50 -16.46 35.15 -25.58
C ALA A 50 -16.36 34.18 -24.39
N ARG A 51 -17.29 34.24 -23.44
CA ARG A 51 -17.36 33.29 -22.32
C ARG A 51 -17.56 31.85 -22.82
N LYS A 52 -18.40 31.63 -23.83
CA LYS A 52 -18.61 30.27 -24.40
C LYS A 52 -17.37 29.72 -25.09
N VAL A 53 -16.66 30.55 -25.87
CA VAL A 53 -15.41 30.15 -26.54
C VAL A 53 -14.32 29.85 -25.51
N LYS A 54 -14.12 30.72 -24.52
CA LYS A 54 -13.15 30.50 -23.42
C LYS A 54 -13.48 29.27 -22.59
N PHE A 55 -14.75 29.04 -22.27
CA PHE A 55 -15.17 27.89 -21.47
C PHE A 55 -14.88 26.56 -22.19
N LEU A 56 -15.15 26.48 -23.50
CA LEU A 56 -14.79 25.32 -24.30
C LEU A 56 -13.27 25.11 -24.32
N GLN A 57 -12.50 26.17 -24.60
CA GLN A 57 -11.04 26.09 -24.62
C GLN A 57 -10.47 25.62 -23.28
N GLN A 58 -10.88 26.22 -22.15
CA GLN A 58 -10.41 25.80 -20.83
C GLN A 58 -10.72 24.32 -20.57
N THR A 59 -11.94 23.88 -20.87
CA THR A 59 -12.31 22.48 -20.63
C THR A 59 -11.48 21.50 -21.48
N LEU A 60 -11.19 21.85 -22.74
CA LEU A 60 -10.34 21.04 -23.61
C LEU A 60 -8.88 21.07 -23.17
N HIS A 61 -8.38 22.24 -22.78
CA HIS A 61 -7.04 22.42 -22.26
C HIS A 61 -6.84 21.57 -21.00
N ASP A 62 -7.75 21.65 -20.03
CA ASP A 62 -7.68 20.88 -18.78
C ASP A 62 -7.67 19.37 -19.05
N LYS A 63 -8.51 18.90 -19.98
CA LYS A 63 -8.60 17.48 -20.33
C LYS A 63 -7.36 16.97 -21.06
N LEU A 64 -6.83 17.74 -22.01
CA LEU A 64 -5.60 17.36 -22.72
C LEU A 64 -4.37 17.43 -21.79
N THR A 65 -4.31 18.44 -20.92
CA THR A 65 -3.25 18.55 -19.91
C THR A 65 -3.29 17.36 -18.95
N MET A 66 -4.47 16.99 -18.45
CA MET A 66 -4.65 15.82 -17.59
C MET A 66 -4.09 14.54 -18.23
N ILE A 67 -4.42 14.28 -19.50
CA ILE A 67 -3.86 13.15 -20.26
C ILE A 67 -2.33 13.26 -20.31
N LEU A 68 -1.78 14.41 -20.73
CA LEU A 68 -0.33 14.58 -20.87
C LEU A 68 0.45 14.44 -19.56
N THR A 69 -0.15 14.79 -18.42
CA THR A 69 0.51 14.71 -17.10
C THR A 69 0.40 13.34 -16.45
N GLU A 70 -0.67 12.59 -16.73
CA GLU A 70 -0.91 11.29 -16.10
C GLU A 70 -0.14 10.16 -16.79
N PHE A 71 0.09 10.27 -18.10
CA PHE A 71 0.90 9.29 -18.82
C PHE A 71 2.39 9.41 -18.44
N PRO A 72 3.06 8.28 -18.17
CA PRO A 72 4.47 8.29 -17.77
C PRO A 72 5.37 8.70 -18.94
N LYS A 73 6.24 9.68 -18.70
CA LYS A 73 7.29 10.05 -19.65
C LYS A 73 8.38 8.99 -19.63
N MET A 74 8.57 8.29 -20.74
CA MET A 74 9.54 7.19 -20.86
C MET A 74 10.97 7.53 -20.43
N GLU A 75 11.39 8.80 -20.56
CA GLU A 75 12.73 9.27 -20.17
C GLU A 75 12.90 9.45 -18.65
N ASP A 76 11.81 9.72 -17.94
CA ASP A 76 11.82 9.97 -16.49
C ASP A 76 11.56 8.68 -15.68
N VAL A 77 11.12 7.60 -16.34
CA VAL A 77 10.85 6.30 -15.68
C VAL A 77 12.14 5.50 -15.52
N HIS A 78 12.16 4.61 -14.54
CA HIS A 78 13.26 3.66 -14.36
C HIS A 78 13.53 2.86 -15.65
N PRO A 79 14.81 2.59 -16.02
CA PRO A 79 15.18 1.88 -17.25
C PRO A 79 14.40 0.58 -17.50
N PHE A 80 14.15 -0.20 -16.45
CA PHE A 80 13.26 -1.38 -16.50
C PHE A 80 11.90 -1.10 -17.16
N TYR A 81 11.19 -0.07 -16.70
CA TYR A 81 9.88 0.27 -17.24
C TYR A 81 9.99 0.97 -18.59
N ALA A 82 11.03 1.77 -18.82
CA ALA A 82 11.26 2.42 -20.11
C ALA A 82 11.44 1.38 -21.23
N ASP A 83 12.27 0.37 -21.00
CA ASP A 83 12.52 -0.69 -21.98
C ASP A 83 11.32 -1.64 -22.11
N LEU A 84 10.64 -1.96 -21.00
CA LEU A 84 9.41 -2.75 -21.03
C LEU A 84 8.33 -2.03 -21.87
N MET A 85 8.18 -0.71 -21.70
CA MET A 85 7.25 0.08 -22.49
C MET A 85 7.68 0.21 -23.96
N ASN A 86 8.99 0.28 -24.23
CA ASN A 86 9.51 0.28 -25.60
C ASN A 86 9.12 -1.00 -26.34
N ILE A 87 9.27 -2.16 -25.69
CA ILE A 87 8.92 -3.48 -26.26
C ILE A 87 7.40 -3.60 -26.47
N LEU A 88 6.60 -3.14 -25.50
CA LEU A 88 5.15 -3.33 -25.52
C LEU A 88 4.41 -2.34 -26.43
N TYR A 89 4.86 -1.08 -26.50
CA TYR A 89 4.05 0.00 -27.06
C TYR A 89 4.71 0.73 -28.22
N ASP A 90 5.97 0.41 -28.55
CA ASP A 90 6.84 1.20 -29.43
C ASP A 90 7.05 2.63 -28.91
N ARG A 91 8.28 2.93 -28.50
CA ARG A 91 8.66 4.24 -27.95
C ARG A 91 8.32 5.38 -28.90
N ASP A 92 8.53 5.19 -30.20
CA ASP A 92 8.42 6.27 -31.15
C ASP A 92 6.95 6.57 -31.43
N HIS A 93 6.12 5.54 -31.60
CA HIS A 93 4.68 5.71 -31.74
C HIS A 93 4.04 6.34 -30.48
N TYR A 94 4.47 5.92 -29.29
CA TYR A 94 4.01 6.49 -28.02
C TYR A 94 4.34 7.98 -27.89
N LYS A 95 5.58 8.38 -28.18
CA LYS A 95 6.02 9.78 -28.15
C LYS A 95 5.28 10.62 -29.19
N ILE A 96 5.08 10.10 -30.40
CA ILE A 96 4.33 10.79 -31.45
C ILE A 96 2.88 11.03 -31.02
N ALA A 97 2.21 10.05 -30.42
CA ALA A 97 0.83 10.19 -29.95
C ALA A 97 0.69 11.29 -28.87
N LEU A 98 1.57 11.29 -27.86
CA LEU A 98 1.59 12.35 -26.83
C LEU A 98 1.98 13.72 -27.42
N GLY A 99 2.93 13.76 -28.36
CA GLY A 99 3.31 14.98 -29.07
C GLY A 99 2.16 15.58 -29.88
N GLN A 100 1.36 14.74 -30.54
CA GLN A 100 0.15 15.15 -31.26
C GLN A 100 -0.91 15.72 -30.31
N MET A 101 -1.09 15.14 -29.11
CA MET A 101 -1.98 15.69 -28.07
C MET A 101 -1.51 17.06 -27.59
N ASN A 102 -0.21 17.23 -27.33
CA ASN A 102 0.33 18.52 -26.90
C ASN A 102 0.22 19.59 -28.00
N THR A 103 0.46 19.20 -29.26
CA THR A 103 0.25 20.10 -30.41
C THR A 103 -1.21 20.50 -30.55
N ALA A 104 -2.14 19.56 -30.39
CA ALA A 104 -3.58 19.84 -30.42
C ALA A 104 -3.99 20.83 -29.31
N ARG A 105 -3.46 20.66 -28.09
CA ARG A 105 -3.68 21.59 -26.96
C ARG A 105 -3.26 23.02 -27.32
N HIS A 106 -2.04 23.20 -27.84
CA HIS A 106 -1.55 24.52 -28.25
C HIS A 106 -2.37 25.15 -29.40
N LEU A 107 -2.78 24.34 -30.38
CA LEU A 107 -3.62 24.81 -31.49
C LEU A 107 -5.00 25.28 -31.00
N ILE A 108 -5.62 24.56 -30.06
CA ILE A 108 -6.91 24.94 -29.47
C ILE A 108 -6.79 26.28 -28.72
N ASP A 109 -5.73 26.46 -27.94
CA ASP A 109 -5.45 27.70 -27.23
C ASP A 109 -5.22 28.88 -28.19
N GLY A 110 -4.50 28.63 -29.31
CA GLY A 110 -4.29 29.59 -30.38
C GLY A 110 -5.59 30.05 -31.04
N VAL A 111 -6.44 29.09 -31.45
CA VAL A 111 -7.75 29.36 -32.06
C VAL A 111 -8.63 30.16 -31.09
N ALA A 112 -8.68 29.79 -29.81
CA ALA A 112 -9.47 30.53 -28.83
C ALA A 112 -9.02 31.99 -28.71
N ARG A 113 -7.71 32.23 -28.64
CA ARG A 113 -7.13 33.56 -28.50
C ARG A 113 -7.45 34.44 -29.72
N GLU A 114 -7.34 33.89 -30.92
CA GLU A 114 -7.68 34.57 -32.17
C GLU A 114 -9.17 34.95 -32.23
N TYR A 115 -10.07 33.99 -32.00
CA TYR A 115 -11.51 34.25 -32.08
C TYR A 115 -12.03 35.16 -30.96
N VAL A 116 -11.44 35.10 -29.76
CA VAL A 116 -11.75 36.07 -28.68
C VAL A 116 -11.31 37.48 -29.06
N ARG A 117 -10.19 37.63 -29.78
CA ARG A 117 -9.75 38.93 -30.32
C ARG A 117 -10.72 39.43 -31.39
N LEU A 118 -11.13 38.58 -32.34
CA LEU A 118 -12.10 38.94 -33.39
C LEU A 118 -13.47 39.31 -32.82
N LEU A 119 -13.93 38.64 -31.75
CA LEU A 119 -15.19 38.95 -31.07
C LEU A 119 -15.22 40.36 -30.47
N LYS A 120 -14.08 41.01 -30.19
CA LYS A 120 -14.04 42.39 -29.70
C LYS A 120 -14.58 43.40 -30.70
N TYR A 121 -14.43 43.13 -32.01
CA TYR A 121 -14.81 44.03 -33.10
C TYR A 121 -16.15 43.66 -33.75
N ALA A 122 -16.85 42.64 -33.23
CA ALA A 122 -18.13 42.22 -33.80
C ALA A 122 -19.24 43.24 -33.51
N ASP A 123 -19.92 43.71 -34.55
CA ASP A 123 -20.96 44.75 -34.55
C ASP A 123 -22.36 44.25 -34.17
N SER A 124 -22.64 42.97 -34.42
CA SER A 124 -24.00 42.42 -34.39
C SER A 124 -24.08 41.06 -33.68
N LEU A 125 -25.28 40.71 -33.20
CA LEU A 125 -25.54 39.39 -32.63
C LEU A 125 -25.27 38.26 -33.63
N TYR A 126 -25.63 38.48 -34.90
CA TYR A 126 -25.41 37.51 -35.97
C TYR A 126 -23.92 37.24 -36.17
N ARG A 127 -23.09 38.30 -36.29
CA ARG A 127 -21.63 38.18 -36.45
C ARG A 127 -20.97 37.53 -35.24
N CYS A 128 -21.42 37.84 -34.02
CA CYS A 128 -20.94 37.15 -32.83
C CYS A 128 -21.31 35.64 -32.84
N LYS A 129 -22.52 35.29 -33.28
CA LYS A 129 -23.00 33.90 -33.35
C LYS A 129 -22.21 33.09 -34.38
N THR A 130 -21.90 33.66 -35.55
CA THR A 130 -21.11 33.01 -36.61
C THR A 130 -19.65 32.80 -36.16
N LEU A 131 -19.02 33.82 -35.58
CA LEU A 131 -17.67 33.71 -35.00
C LEU A 131 -17.60 32.62 -33.92
N LYS A 132 -18.60 32.56 -33.03
CA LYS A 132 -18.67 31.48 -32.04
C LYS A 132 -18.79 30.11 -32.70
N ARG A 133 -19.69 29.93 -33.68
CA ARG A 133 -19.84 28.63 -34.38
C ARG A 133 -18.55 28.21 -35.07
N ALA A 134 -17.87 29.14 -35.74
CA ALA A 134 -16.59 28.89 -36.39
C ALA A 134 -15.49 28.50 -35.39
N ALA A 135 -15.39 29.20 -34.25
CA ALA A 135 -14.43 28.89 -33.19
C ALA A 135 -14.63 27.48 -32.63
N LEU A 136 -15.85 27.13 -32.19
CA LEU A 136 -16.13 25.80 -31.64
C LEU A 136 -15.93 24.71 -32.70
N GLY A 137 -16.33 24.96 -33.95
CA GLY A 137 -16.13 24.03 -35.06
C GLY A 137 -14.66 23.76 -35.37
N ARG A 138 -13.81 24.79 -35.39
CA ARG A 138 -12.36 24.63 -35.58
C ARG A 138 -11.72 23.85 -34.43
N MET A 139 -12.09 24.12 -33.18
CA MET A 139 -11.60 23.36 -32.02
C MET A 139 -11.97 21.88 -32.11
N VAL A 140 -13.23 21.57 -32.44
CA VAL A 140 -13.70 20.18 -32.63
C VAL A 140 -13.01 19.51 -33.82
N LYS A 141 -12.75 20.24 -34.91
CA LYS A 141 -12.04 19.70 -36.07
C LYS A 141 -10.60 19.31 -35.73
N ILE A 142 -9.92 20.08 -34.88
CA ILE A 142 -8.57 19.75 -34.38
C ILE A 142 -8.61 18.45 -33.56
N LEU A 143 -9.60 18.27 -32.69
CA LEU A 143 -9.76 17.01 -31.92
C LEU A 143 -10.01 15.81 -32.83
N ASN A 144 -10.92 15.93 -33.80
CA ASN A 144 -11.27 14.85 -34.71
C ASN A 144 -10.08 14.43 -35.60
N ARG A 145 -9.15 15.34 -35.90
CA ARG A 145 -7.94 15.02 -36.67
C ARG A 145 -7.03 14.03 -35.92
N GLN A 146 -7.08 14.01 -34.59
CA GLN A 146 -6.24 13.15 -33.75
C GLN A 146 -6.95 11.87 -33.28
N LYS A 147 -7.95 11.39 -34.02
CA LYS A 147 -8.77 10.23 -33.64
C LYS A 147 -7.91 8.99 -33.33
N SER A 148 -6.94 8.67 -34.19
CA SER A 148 -6.06 7.51 -34.02
C SER A 148 -5.25 7.56 -32.72
N SER A 149 -4.72 8.73 -32.37
CA SER A 149 -3.91 8.91 -31.15
C SER A 149 -4.74 8.71 -29.88
N PHE A 150 -5.99 9.18 -29.85
CA PHE A 150 -6.90 8.95 -28.71
C PHE A 150 -7.21 7.46 -28.53
N GLU A 151 -7.48 6.75 -29.63
CA GLU A 151 -7.77 5.31 -29.60
C GLU A 151 -6.55 4.50 -29.15
N TYR A 152 -5.37 4.81 -29.69
CA TYR A 152 -4.11 4.19 -29.27
C TYR A 152 -3.80 4.45 -27.79
N LEU A 153 -3.88 5.69 -27.31
CA LEU A 153 -3.60 6.02 -25.91
C LEU A 153 -4.56 5.30 -24.94
N GLU A 154 -5.83 5.13 -25.30
CA GLU A 154 -6.77 4.35 -24.48
C GLU A 154 -6.41 2.86 -24.45
N GLN A 155 -6.00 2.28 -25.58
CA GLN A 155 -5.52 0.89 -25.62
C GLN A 155 -4.28 0.72 -24.72
N VAL A 156 -3.30 1.62 -24.84
CA VAL A 156 -2.10 1.62 -24.00
C VAL A 156 -2.47 1.75 -22.52
N ARG A 157 -3.38 2.66 -22.16
CA ARG A 157 -3.83 2.82 -20.77
C ARG A 157 -4.46 1.54 -20.21
N GLN A 158 -5.35 0.90 -20.97
CA GLN A 158 -6.00 -0.34 -20.55
C GLN A 158 -4.99 -1.46 -20.30
N HIS A 159 -4.01 -1.59 -21.19
CA HIS A 159 -2.94 -2.58 -21.04
C HIS A 159 -2.01 -2.24 -19.86
N LEU A 160 -1.57 -0.98 -19.74
CA LEU A 160 -0.69 -0.51 -18.68
C LEU A 160 -1.33 -0.66 -17.29
N SER A 161 -2.65 -0.51 -17.19
CA SER A 161 -3.41 -0.74 -15.94
C SER A 161 -3.40 -2.20 -15.47
N ARG A 162 -3.13 -3.16 -16.38
CA ARG A 162 -3.06 -4.59 -16.06
C ARG A 162 -1.64 -5.04 -15.71
N LEU A 163 -0.62 -4.24 -16.03
CA LEU A 163 0.76 -4.59 -15.70
C LEU A 163 0.94 -4.72 -14.18
N PRO A 164 1.70 -5.72 -13.72
CA PRO A 164 1.99 -5.88 -12.30
C PRO A 164 2.91 -4.74 -11.83
N SER A 165 2.73 -4.33 -10.58
CA SER A 165 3.61 -3.34 -9.95
C SER A 165 4.87 -4.01 -9.44
N ILE A 166 5.97 -3.87 -10.16
CA ILE A 166 7.31 -4.36 -9.79
C ILE A 166 8.13 -3.20 -9.25
N ASP A 167 8.81 -3.38 -8.12
CA ASP A 167 9.82 -2.43 -7.65
C ASP A 167 11.22 -2.92 -8.08
N PRO A 168 11.92 -2.21 -8.98
CA PRO A 168 13.24 -2.65 -9.47
C PRO A 168 14.32 -2.73 -8.38
N ASN A 169 14.15 -1.98 -7.28
CA ASN A 169 15.16 -1.88 -6.22
C ASN A 169 14.89 -2.82 -5.05
N THR A 170 13.70 -3.42 -4.96
CA THR A 170 13.37 -4.36 -3.87
C THR A 170 13.97 -5.75 -4.10
N ARG A 171 13.91 -6.58 -3.06
CA ARG A 171 14.45 -7.94 -3.05
C ARG A 171 13.60 -8.81 -3.95
N THR A 172 14.23 -9.36 -4.98
CA THR A 172 13.57 -10.02 -6.09
C THR A 172 14.16 -11.40 -6.31
N LEU A 173 13.31 -12.39 -6.53
CA LEU A 173 13.67 -13.67 -7.11
C LEU A 173 13.08 -13.72 -8.53
N ILE A 174 13.86 -14.15 -9.52
CA ILE A 174 13.39 -14.32 -10.89
C ILE A 174 13.46 -15.80 -11.22
N LEU A 175 12.34 -16.37 -11.66
CA LEU A 175 12.25 -17.76 -12.13
C LEU A 175 12.55 -17.79 -13.63
N CYS A 176 13.48 -18.67 -14.03
CA CYS A 176 13.98 -18.81 -15.40
C CYS A 176 14.02 -20.28 -15.80
N GLY A 177 13.92 -20.57 -17.09
CA GLY A 177 13.97 -21.93 -17.62
C GLY A 177 12.94 -22.16 -18.73
N PHE A 178 12.99 -23.34 -19.32
CA PHE A 178 12.13 -23.78 -20.42
C PHE A 178 10.63 -23.71 -20.08
N PRO A 179 9.73 -23.60 -21.08
CA PRO A 179 8.31 -23.84 -20.86
C PRO A 179 8.05 -25.20 -20.18
N ASN A 180 6.93 -25.36 -19.47
CA ASN A 180 6.51 -26.64 -18.86
C ASN A 180 7.44 -27.31 -17.82
N VAL A 181 8.57 -26.69 -17.45
CA VAL A 181 9.46 -27.17 -16.37
C VAL A 181 8.88 -27.00 -14.96
N GLY A 182 7.77 -26.27 -14.81
CA GLY A 182 7.09 -26.07 -13.52
C GLY A 182 7.40 -24.75 -12.78
N LYS A 183 7.89 -23.71 -13.47
CA LYS A 183 8.12 -22.37 -12.87
C LYS A 183 6.85 -21.77 -12.26
N SER A 184 5.75 -21.78 -13.00
CA SER A 184 4.47 -21.25 -12.54
C SER A 184 3.86 -22.09 -11.39
N SER A 185 4.17 -23.39 -11.33
CA SER A 185 3.82 -24.23 -10.17
C SER A 185 4.66 -23.86 -8.94
N PHE A 186 5.95 -23.59 -9.12
CA PHE A 186 6.85 -23.17 -8.04
C PHE A 186 6.39 -21.84 -7.40
N ILE A 187 6.01 -20.83 -8.21
CA ILE A 187 5.51 -19.55 -7.67
C ILE A 187 4.20 -19.72 -6.88
N ASN A 188 3.29 -20.60 -7.31
CA ASN A 188 2.04 -20.88 -6.60
C ASN A 188 2.26 -21.63 -5.27
N LYS A 189 3.34 -22.41 -5.16
CA LYS A 189 3.71 -23.09 -3.91
C LYS A 189 4.46 -22.17 -2.94
N VAL A 190 5.31 -21.29 -3.46
CA VAL A 190 6.12 -20.37 -2.64
C VAL A 190 5.35 -19.11 -2.24
N THR A 191 4.38 -18.68 -3.05
CA THR A 191 3.63 -17.44 -2.87
C THR A 191 2.14 -17.71 -2.94
N ARG A 192 1.32 -16.75 -2.48
CA ARG A 192 -0.15 -16.80 -2.67
C ARG A 192 -0.59 -16.29 -4.05
N ALA A 193 0.29 -16.36 -5.05
CA ALA A 193 -0.09 -16.04 -6.41
C ALA A 193 -0.97 -17.16 -6.98
N ASP A 194 -1.91 -16.80 -7.84
CA ASP A 194 -2.76 -17.73 -8.56
C ASP A 194 -2.44 -17.59 -10.06
N VAL A 195 -1.33 -18.22 -10.46
CA VAL A 195 -0.89 -18.27 -11.86
C VAL A 195 -1.46 -19.53 -12.50
N GLU A 196 -2.11 -19.38 -13.67
CA GLU A 196 -2.64 -20.53 -14.41
C GLU A 196 -1.50 -21.47 -14.86
N VAL A 197 -1.61 -22.74 -14.48
CA VAL A 197 -0.70 -23.81 -14.90
C VAL A 197 -1.44 -24.70 -15.89
N GLN A 198 -0.90 -24.80 -17.10
CA GLN A 198 -1.43 -25.65 -18.17
C GLN A 198 -0.27 -26.39 -18.85
N PRO A 199 -0.50 -27.57 -19.46
CA PRO A 199 0.56 -28.43 -20.00
C PRO A 199 1.11 -27.99 -21.36
N TYR A 200 0.60 -26.92 -21.97
CA TYR A 200 1.07 -26.40 -23.25
C TYR A 200 1.96 -25.17 -23.07
N ALA A 201 2.95 -24.98 -23.94
CA ALA A 201 3.83 -23.81 -23.89
C ALA A 201 3.06 -22.48 -24.04
N PHE A 202 3.68 -21.38 -23.58
CA PHE A 202 3.11 -20.01 -23.61
C PHE A 202 1.88 -19.77 -22.72
N THR A 203 1.75 -20.53 -21.62
CA THR A 203 0.76 -20.25 -20.56
C THR A 203 0.89 -18.82 -20.02
N THR A 204 2.11 -18.34 -19.79
CA THR A 204 2.41 -17.00 -19.29
C THR A 204 2.86 -16.06 -20.42
N LYS A 205 1.96 -15.21 -20.92
CA LYS A 205 2.26 -14.20 -21.96
C LYS A 205 2.83 -12.89 -21.42
N SER A 206 2.80 -12.72 -20.09
CA SER A 206 3.28 -11.54 -19.36
C SER A 206 4.03 -11.97 -18.11
N LEU A 207 4.90 -11.10 -17.60
CA LEU A 207 5.55 -11.29 -16.29
C LEU A 207 4.48 -11.37 -15.19
N TYR A 208 4.53 -12.40 -14.35
CA TYR A 208 3.70 -12.51 -13.14
C TYR A 208 4.53 -12.20 -11.91
N VAL A 209 3.89 -11.61 -10.89
CA VAL A 209 4.55 -11.24 -9.65
C VAL A 209 3.81 -11.85 -8.48
N GLY A 210 4.49 -12.72 -7.76
CA GLY A 210 4.09 -13.24 -6.47
C GLY A 210 4.82 -12.50 -5.36
N HIS A 211 4.20 -12.46 -4.18
CA HIS A 211 4.83 -11.90 -2.99
C HIS A 211 4.90 -12.95 -1.89
N MET A 212 6.04 -12.97 -1.20
CA MET A 212 6.25 -13.82 -0.03
C MET A 212 6.96 -13.04 1.08
N ASP A 213 6.87 -13.57 2.28
CA ASP A 213 7.57 -13.05 3.45
C ASP A 213 8.63 -14.06 3.90
N TYR A 214 9.88 -13.61 4.02
CA TYR A 214 11.00 -14.44 4.47
C TYR A 214 11.92 -13.60 5.35
N ARG A 215 12.30 -14.13 6.52
CA ARG A 215 13.05 -13.40 7.58
C ARG A 215 12.44 -12.04 7.92
N TYR A 216 11.11 -11.99 8.05
CA TYR A 216 10.34 -10.76 8.33
C TYR A 216 10.51 -9.65 7.27
N LEU A 217 10.97 -10.00 6.07
CA LEU A 217 11.13 -9.09 4.94
C LEU A 217 10.16 -9.49 3.83
N ARG A 218 9.61 -8.49 3.14
CA ARG A 218 8.81 -8.70 1.93
C ARG A 218 9.73 -8.97 0.74
N TRP A 219 9.43 -10.02 -0.01
CA TRP A 219 10.10 -10.40 -1.25
C TRP A 219 9.11 -10.38 -2.40
N GLN A 220 9.62 -10.13 -3.61
CA GLN A 220 8.87 -10.31 -4.84
C GLN A 220 9.48 -11.47 -5.63
N VAL A 221 8.63 -12.38 -6.10
CA VAL A 221 8.99 -13.51 -6.97
C VAL A 221 8.39 -13.20 -8.32
N ILE A 222 9.23 -13.13 -9.35
CA ILE A 222 8.80 -12.81 -10.70
C ILE A 222 8.90 -14.07 -11.53
N ASP A 223 7.76 -14.50 -12.08
CA ASP A 223 7.73 -15.57 -13.06
C ASP A 223 7.98 -14.98 -14.45
N THR A 224 8.98 -15.51 -15.14
CA THR A 224 9.28 -15.11 -16.51
C THR A 224 8.62 -16.10 -17.47
N PRO A 225 8.03 -15.61 -18.58
CA PRO A 225 7.69 -16.49 -19.69
C PRO A 225 8.85 -17.41 -20.02
N GLY A 226 8.53 -18.68 -20.32
CA GLY A 226 9.54 -19.69 -20.64
C GLY A 226 10.56 -19.16 -21.63
N ILE A 227 11.80 -19.08 -21.16
CA ILE A 227 13.00 -18.73 -21.91
C ILE A 227 13.26 -19.94 -22.86
N LEU A 228 13.82 -19.88 -24.08
CA LEU A 228 13.92 -18.88 -25.14
C LEU A 228 14.83 -19.53 -26.21
N ASP A 229 14.30 -20.42 -27.06
CA ASP A 229 15.14 -21.28 -27.93
C ASP A 229 15.85 -20.53 -29.06
N HIS A 230 15.61 -19.22 -29.17
CA HIS A 230 16.09 -18.41 -30.28
C HIS A 230 17.19 -17.42 -29.85
N PRO A 231 18.15 -17.13 -30.76
CA PRO A 231 19.14 -16.08 -30.59
C PRO A 231 18.50 -14.74 -30.23
N LEU A 232 19.21 -13.89 -29.48
CA LEU A 232 18.72 -12.60 -28.95
C LEU A 232 18.01 -11.71 -29.99
N GLU A 233 18.46 -11.75 -31.25
CA GLU A 233 17.95 -10.92 -32.35
C GLU A 233 16.61 -11.41 -32.93
N GLN A 234 16.25 -12.68 -32.70
CA GLN A 234 15.04 -13.32 -33.25
C GLN A 234 13.95 -13.54 -32.18
N ARG A 235 14.11 -12.90 -31.01
CA ARG A 235 13.21 -13.09 -29.88
C ARG A 235 11.91 -12.31 -30.06
N ASN A 236 10.81 -12.94 -29.68
CA ASN A 236 9.48 -12.35 -29.70
C ASN A 236 9.33 -11.28 -28.60
N THR A 237 8.29 -10.45 -28.71
CA THR A 237 8.00 -9.40 -27.71
C THR A 237 7.81 -9.95 -26.30
N ILE A 238 7.23 -11.16 -26.16
CA ILE A 238 7.05 -11.85 -24.86
C ILE A 238 8.40 -12.21 -24.24
N GLU A 239 9.29 -12.74 -25.06
CA GLU A 239 10.60 -13.21 -24.64
C GLU A 239 11.53 -12.04 -24.29
N MET A 240 11.42 -10.94 -25.04
CA MET A 240 12.16 -9.72 -24.74
C MET A 240 11.78 -9.13 -23.38
N GLN A 241 10.54 -9.31 -22.89
CA GLN A 241 10.16 -8.91 -21.53
C GLN A 241 10.95 -9.68 -20.46
N ALA A 242 11.18 -10.98 -20.66
CA ALA A 242 11.98 -11.79 -19.76
C ALA A 242 13.44 -11.32 -19.76
N VAL A 243 14.00 -10.99 -20.93
CA VAL A 243 15.35 -10.41 -21.07
C VAL A 243 15.45 -9.06 -20.36
N THR A 244 14.45 -8.18 -20.49
CA THR A 244 14.43 -6.88 -19.79
C THR A 244 14.38 -7.04 -18.28
N ALA A 245 13.58 -7.98 -17.78
CA ALA A 245 13.56 -8.32 -16.35
C ALA A 245 14.92 -8.84 -15.88
N LEU A 246 15.53 -9.74 -16.65
CA LEU A 246 16.84 -10.30 -16.35
C LEU A 246 17.99 -9.30 -16.51
N GLY A 247 17.89 -8.28 -17.34
CA GLY A 247 18.90 -7.24 -17.46
C GLY A 247 18.84 -6.27 -16.26
N HIS A 248 17.67 -5.67 -16.04
CA HIS A 248 17.56 -4.49 -15.19
C HIS A 248 17.27 -4.75 -13.71
N LEU A 249 16.67 -5.90 -13.37
CA LEU A 249 16.29 -6.18 -11.99
C LEU A 249 17.46 -6.73 -11.18
N LYS A 250 17.64 -6.19 -9.97
CA LYS A 250 18.62 -6.67 -8.99
C LYS A 250 18.04 -7.82 -8.19
N ALA A 251 18.18 -9.03 -8.72
CA ALA A 251 17.52 -10.23 -8.24
C ALA A 251 18.49 -11.39 -8.02
N SER A 252 18.03 -12.40 -7.27
CA SER A 252 18.56 -13.76 -7.36
C SER A 252 17.86 -14.48 -8.50
N ILE A 253 18.61 -15.25 -9.26
CA ILE A 253 18.11 -16.00 -10.42
C ILE A 253 17.96 -17.46 -10.02
N LEU A 254 16.77 -17.99 -10.26
CA LEU A 254 16.40 -19.38 -10.03
C LEU A 254 16.16 -20.02 -11.40
N TYR A 255 17.13 -20.79 -11.88
CA TYR A 255 17.02 -21.54 -13.12
C TYR A 255 16.40 -22.91 -12.82
N ILE A 256 15.14 -23.11 -13.24
CA ILE A 256 14.41 -24.35 -13.05
C ILE A 256 14.63 -25.23 -14.26
N MET A 257 15.16 -26.43 -14.02
CA MET A 257 15.36 -27.49 -14.99
C MET A 257 14.41 -28.65 -14.70
N ASP A 258 14.04 -29.40 -15.73
CA ASP A 258 13.27 -30.63 -15.61
C ASP A 258 14.18 -31.85 -15.86
N ILE A 259 14.36 -32.71 -14.84
CA ILE A 259 15.17 -33.92 -14.97
C ILE A 259 14.45 -35.01 -15.77
N SER A 260 13.12 -35.01 -15.77
CA SER A 260 12.29 -36.07 -16.35
C SER A 260 12.14 -35.98 -17.87
N GLU A 261 12.64 -34.90 -18.49
CA GLU A 261 12.48 -34.58 -19.92
C GLU A 261 11.02 -34.46 -20.40
N LEU A 262 10.04 -34.38 -19.48
CA LEU A 262 8.62 -34.17 -19.78
C LEU A 262 8.31 -32.76 -20.31
N CYS A 263 9.29 -31.87 -20.36
CA CYS A 263 9.15 -30.51 -20.90
C CYS A 263 9.42 -30.41 -22.41
N ASP A 264 9.43 -31.53 -23.15
CA ASP A 264 9.76 -31.62 -24.58
C ASP A 264 11.20 -31.21 -24.96
N HIS A 265 12.09 -31.09 -23.96
CA HIS A 265 13.48 -30.68 -24.15
C HIS A 265 14.43 -31.54 -23.32
N SER A 266 15.53 -31.97 -23.97
CA SER A 266 16.54 -32.79 -23.30
C SER A 266 17.37 -31.99 -22.30
N ILE A 267 17.99 -32.69 -21.34
CA ILE A 267 18.87 -32.05 -20.33
C ILE A 267 19.99 -31.23 -21.01
N GLU A 268 20.54 -31.71 -22.12
CA GLU A 268 21.56 -30.99 -22.88
C GLU A 268 21.08 -29.65 -23.44
N GLN A 269 19.85 -29.61 -23.98
CA GLN A 269 19.25 -28.37 -24.48
C GLN A 269 19.01 -27.38 -23.33
N GLN A 270 18.56 -27.90 -22.18
CA GLN A 270 18.40 -27.13 -20.94
C GLN A 270 19.71 -26.48 -20.48
N ILE A 271 20.84 -27.17 -20.62
CA ILE A 271 22.16 -26.63 -20.27
C ILE A 271 22.65 -25.62 -21.31
N LYS A 272 22.49 -25.90 -22.61
CA LYS A 272 22.85 -24.95 -23.68
C LYS A 272 22.09 -23.63 -23.54
N LEU A 273 20.80 -23.70 -23.16
CA LEU A 273 20.03 -22.50 -22.88
C LEU A 273 20.63 -21.72 -21.72
N PHE A 274 20.98 -22.39 -20.62
CA PHE A 274 21.64 -21.76 -19.47
C PHE A 274 22.93 -21.05 -19.89
N GLU A 275 23.80 -21.71 -20.65
CA GLU A 275 25.06 -21.14 -21.17
C GLU A 275 24.78 -19.88 -22.02
N SER A 276 23.72 -19.89 -22.83
CA SER A 276 23.34 -18.74 -23.68
C SER A 276 22.87 -17.50 -22.89
N ILE A 277 22.24 -17.71 -21.73
CA ILE A 277 21.69 -16.63 -20.88
C ILE A 277 22.62 -16.25 -19.72
N GLN A 278 23.63 -17.07 -19.43
CA GLN A 278 24.65 -16.81 -18.40
C GLN A 278 25.25 -15.40 -18.46
N PRO A 279 25.52 -14.79 -19.64
CA PRO A 279 26.03 -13.42 -19.71
C PRO A 279 25.09 -12.36 -19.09
N LEU A 280 23.78 -12.62 -19.07
CA LEU A 280 22.77 -11.72 -18.47
C LEU A 280 22.77 -11.80 -16.92
N PHE A 281 23.42 -12.81 -16.35
CA PHE A 281 23.44 -13.07 -14.91
C PHE A 281 24.57 -12.35 -14.18
N ALA A 282 25.32 -11.50 -14.88
CA ALA A 282 26.44 -10.76 -14.31
C ALA A 282 26.04 -10.03 -13.00
N ASN A 283 26.84 -10.25 -11.95
CA ASN A 283 26.63 -9.70 -10.61
C ASN A 283 25.34 -10.13 -9.90
N LYS A 284 24.74 -11.26 -10.27
CA LYS A 284 23.53 -11.81 -9.63
C LYS A 284 23.82 -13.22 -9.11
N PRO A 285 23.34 -13.59 -7.90
CA PRO A 285 23.47 -14.94 -7.42
C PRO A 285 22.53 -15.86 -8.23
N VAL A 286 23.06 -16.98 -8.71
CA VAL A 286 22.37 -17.94 -9.58
C VAL A 286 22.26 -19.28 -8.86
N PHE A 287 21.10 -19.91 -8.97
CA PHE A 287 20.80 -21.21 -8.41
C PHE A 287 20.09 -22.07 -9.44
N VAL A 288 20.39 -23.36 -9.46
CA VAL A 288 19.73 -24.33 -10.33
C VAL A 288 18.82 -25.21 -9.49
N GLY A 289 17.53 -25.21 -9.82
CA GLY A 289 16.52 -26.06 -9.21
C GLY A 289 16.15 -27.19 -10.16
N LEU A 290 16.41 -28.43 -9.78
CA LEU A 290 16.03 -29.60 -10.54
C LEU A 290 14.63 -30.05 -10.13
N ASN A 291 13.62 -29.77 -10.96
CA ASN A 291 12.23 -30.08 -10.69
C ASN A 291 11.83 -31.49 -11.18
N LYS A 292 10.66 -31.95 -10.71
CA LYS A 292 10.03 -33.25 -11.04
C LYS A 292 10.79 -34.49 -10.54
N ILE A 293 11.44 -34.39 -9.38
CA ILE A 293 12.15 -35.51 -8.74
C ILE A 293 11.25 -36.67 -8.30
N ASP A 294 9.93 -36.45 -8.28
CA ASP A 294 8.92 -37.49 -8.08
C ASP A 294 8.89 -38.51 -9.22
N VAL A 295 9.32 -38.12 -10.42
CA VAL A 295 9.42 -39.00 -11.59
C VAL A 295 10.81 -39.63 -11.69
N LEU A 296 11.87 -38.80 -11.60
CA LEU A 296 13.26 -39.22 -11.76
C LEU A 296 14.17 -38.43 -10.83
N ARG A 297 14.93 -39.13 -9.97
CA ARG A 297 15.90 -38.52 -9.06
C ARG A 297 17.28 -38.43 -9.71
N ARG A 298 18.13 -37.48 -9.25
CA ARG A 298 19.48 -37.31 -9.80
C ARG A 298 20.35 -38.57 -9.68
N LYS A 299 20.15 -39.37 -8.63
CA LYS A 299 20.90 -40.62 -8.39
C LYS A 299 20.64 -41.70 -9.42
N ASP A 300 19.48 -41.65 -10.07
CA ASP A 300 19.04 -42.68 -11.02
C ASP A 300 19.38 -42.28 -12.47
N LEU A 301 20.07 -41.14 -12.66
CA LEU A 301 20.50 -40.66 -13.97
C LEU A 301 21.71 -41.44 -14.51
N PRO A 302 21.80 -41.64 -15.83
CA PRO A 302 23.00 -42.17 -16.46
C PRO A 302 24.25 -41.32 -16.15
N ALA A 303 25.38 -41.97 -15.94
CA ALA A 303 26.66 -41.31 -15.61
C ALA A 303 27.09 -40.24 -16.64
N GLU A 304 26.70 -40.40 -17.91
CA GLU A 304 26.94 -39.42 -18.97
C GLU A 304 26.19 -38.10 -18.71
N THR A 305 24.91 -38.20 -18.34
CA THR A 305 24.08 -37.02 -18.02
C THR A 305 24.47 -36.41 -16.68
N GLU A 306 24.90 -37.23 -15.71
CA GLU A 306 25.41 -36.73 -14.43
C GLU A 306 26.69 -35.89 -14.62
N ALA A 307 27.55 -36.28 -15.57
CA ALA A 307 28.76 -35.53 -15.90
C ALA A 307 28.46 -34.12 -16.43
N LEU A 308 27.29 -33.88 -17.03
CA LEU A 308 26.88 -32.55 -17.49
C LEU A 308 26.66 -31.59 -16.32
N PHE A 309 26.21 -32.08 -15.16
CA PHE A 309 25.98 -31.25 -13.97
C PHE A 309 27.27 -30.82 -13.27
N LYS A 310 28.37 -31.55 -13.46
CA LYS A 310 29.69 -31.17 -12.92
C LYS A 310 30.15 -29.80 -13.41
N LYS A 311 29.66 -29.33 -14.56
CA LYS A 311 29.91 -27.97 -15.06
C LYS A 311 29.33 -26.89 -14.15
N PHE A 312 28.12 -27.08 -13.63
CA PHE A 312 27.54 -26.12 -12.69
C PHE A 312 28.32 -26.11 -11.37
N GLU A 313 28.79 -27.27 -10.95
CA GLU A 313 29.63 -27.40 -9.75
C GLU A 313 30.99 -26.71 -9.93
N SER A 314 31.62 -26.81 -11.12
CA SER A 314 32.86 -26.06 -11.40
C SER A 314 32.66 -24.55 -11.40
N ASP A 315 31.48 -24.08 -11.79
CA ASP A 315 31.10 -22.66 -11.78
C ASP A 315 30.63 -22.18 -10.39
N ASN A 316 30.69 -23.03 -9.35
CA ASN A 316 30.17 -22.78 -8.00
C ASN A 316 28.68 -22.42 -7.96
N ILE A 317 27.89 -22.95 -8.89
CA ILE A 317 26.44 -22.75 -8.94
C ILE A 317 25.75 -23.84 -8.11
N PRO A 318 24.99 -23.50 -7.05
CA PRO A 318 24.35 -24.49 -6.21
C PRO A 318 23.19 -25.16 -6.94
N ILE A 319 23.16 -26.49 -6.90
CA ILE A 319 22.07 -27.31 -7.42
C ILE A 319 21.21 -27.80 -6.24
N VAL A 320 19.88 -27.68 -6.37
CA VAL A 320 18.92 -28.19 -5.39
C VAL A 320 17.87 -29.04 -6.11
N GLU A 321 17.64 -30.26 -5.62
CA GLU A 321 16.55 -31.13 -6.06
C GLU A 321 15.23 -30.66 -5.45
N LEU A 322 14.16 -30.57 -6.26
CA LEU A 322 12.84 -30.18 -5.79
C LEU A 322 11.71 -30.88 -6.55
N SER A 323 10.55 -31.01 -5.91
CA SER A 323 9.31 -31.39 -6.58
C SER A 323 8.19 -30.45 -6.16
N THR A 324 7.55 -29.83 -7.15
CA THR A 324 6.34 -29.02 -6.92
C THR A 324 5.10 -29.87 -6.58
N LEU A 325 5.15 -31.19 -6.78
CA LEU A 325 4.06 -32.11 -6.44
C LEU A 325 4.13 -32.56 -4.98
N THR A 326 5.31 -33.00 -4.52
CA THR A 326 5.53 -33.46 -3.13
C THR A 326 5.93 -32.33 -2.18
N GLU A 327 6.24 -31.15 -2.72
CA GLU A 327 6.75 -29.96 -2.01
C GLU A 327 8.16 -30.14 -1.38
N GLU A 328 8.83 -31.25 -1.69
CA GLU A 328 10.22 -31.51 -1.30
C GLU A 328 11.16 -30.50 -1.99
N GLY A 329 12.12 -29.94 -1.24
CA GLY A 329 13.16 -29.04 -1.77
C GLY A 329 12.73 -27.63 -2.18
N VAL A 330 11.43 -27.34 -2.28
CA VAL A 330 10.90 -26.03 -2.71
C VAL A 330 11.32 -24.91 -1.75
N ILE A 331 11.15 -25.14 -0.44
CA ILE A 331 11.51 -24.19 0.61
C ILE A 331 13.03 -24.03 0.72
N GLU A 332 13.79 -25.11 0.55
CA GLU A 332 15.24 -25.08 0.63
C GLU A 332 15.86 -24.21 -0.47
N LEU A 333 15.41 -24.38 -1.71
CA LEU A 333 15.86 -23.56 -2.84
C LEU A 333 15.54 -22.08 -2.62
N ARG A 334 14.33 -21.77 -2.14
CA ARG A 334 13.91 -20.40 -1.78
C ARG A 334 14.85 -19.79 -0.75
N ASP A 335 15.13 -20.52 0.33
CA ASP A 335 15.90 -20.02 1.47
C ASP A 335 17.35 -19.75 1.08
N LYS A 336 17.99 -20.69 0.37
CA LYS A 336 19.34 -20.53 -0.17
C LYS A 336 19.45 -19.31 -1.08
N ALA A 337 18.48 -19.12 -1.98
CA ALA A 337 18.45 -17.98 -2.89
C ALA A 337 18.23 -16.64 -2.16
N CYS A 338 17.34 -16.61 -1.18
CA CYS A 338 17.11 -15.44 -0.34
C CYS A 338 18.36 -15.05 0.45
N ASP A 339 19.02 -16.02 1.08
CA ASP A 339 20.17 -15.76 1.93
C ASP A 339 21.39 -15.25 1.15
N ALA A 340 21.67 -15.82 -0.02
CA ALA A 340 22.73 -15.32 -0.89
C ALA A 340 22.46 -13.89 -1.38
N LEU A 341 21.22 -13.57 -1.76
CA LEU A 341 20.87 -12.20 -2.15
C LEU A 341 20.98 -11.23 -0.97
N LEU A 342 20.63 -11.66 0.25
CA LEU A 342 20.81 -10.84 1.45
C LEU A 342 22.28 -10.59 1.73
N ALA A 343 23.13 -11.61 1.67
CA ALA A 343 24.58 -11.48 1.86
C ALA A 343 25.18 -10.45 0.89
N GLN A 344 24.90 -10.60 -0.40
CA GLN A 344 25.39 -9.67 -1.43
C GLN A 344 24.86 -8.25 -1.23
N ARG A 345 23.59 -8.10 -0.82
CA ARG A 345 23.00 -6.78 -0.55
C ARG A 345 23.59 -6.11 0.69
N ILE A 346 23.86 -6.88 1.75
CA ILE A 346 24.52 -6.38 2.96
C ILE A 346 25.93 -5.92 2.61
N GLU A 347 26.69 -6.72 1.88
CA GLU A 347 28.04 -6.36 1.43
C GLU A 347 28.05 -5.06 0.61
N ARG A 348 27.18 -4.95 -0.40
CA ARG A 348 27.04 -3.70 -1.18
C ARG A 348 26.65 -2.50 -0.30
N LYS A 349 25.81 -2.72 0.70
CA LYS A 349 25.38 -1.66 1.62
C LYS A 349 26.52 -1.23 2.55
N LEU A 350 27.40 -2.14 2.96
CA LEU A 350 28.63 -1.84 3.70
C LEU A 350 29.61 -1.06 2.82
N GLN A 351 29.85 -1.51 1.58
CA GLN A 351 30.75 -0.86 0.62
C GLN A 351 30.30 0.55 0.21
N ALA A 352 29.03 0.71 -0.17
CA ALA A 352 28.49 1.99 -0.64
C ALA A 352 28.49 3.10 0.44
N LYS A 353 28.57 2.72 1.72
CA LYS A 353 28.50 3.63 2.86
C LYS A 353 29.85 3.87 3.55
N GLY A 354 30.96 3.47 2.91
CA GLY A 354 32.32 3.49 3.46
C GLY A 354 32.91 4.83 3.90
N LYS A 355 32.18 5.96 3.87
CA LYS A 355 32.63 7.26 4.44
C LYS A 355 31.53 8.14 5.07
N GLU A 356 30.25 7.96 4.75
CA GLU A 356 29.15 8.82 5.25
C GLU A 356 28.11 8.08 6.12
N ALA A 357 28.35 6.83 6.52
CA ALA A 357 27.52 6.14 7.52
C ALA A 357 28.14 6.02 8.91
N THR A 358 29.37 6.53 9.07
CA THR A 358 29.91 6.91 10.38
C THR A 358 29.44 8.29 10.82
N GLY A 359 28.85 9.09 9.91
CA GLY A 359 28.00 10.23 10.24
C GLY A 359 26.54 9.79 10.29
N ASP A 360 25.91 9.95 11.46
CA ASP A 360 24.49 9.70 11.76
C ASP A 360 24.06 8.23 11.95
N GLY A 361 24.60 7.58 12.98
CA GLY A 361 23.89 7.07 14.18
C GLY A 361 22.59 6.24 14.11
N HIS A 362 21.85 6.17 13.00
CA HIS A 362 20.44 5.78 13.04
C HIS A 362 20.17 4.27 12.86
N VAL A 363 21.06 3.54 12.17
CA VAL A 363 20.95 2.07 11.98
C VAL A 363 21.86 1.31 12.93
N LEU A 364 23.11 1.76 13.11
CA LEU A 364 24.02 1.16 14.09
C LEU A 364 23.48 1.28 15.51
N GLY A 365 22.88 2.43 15.88
CA GLY A 365 22.21 2.58 17.17
C GLY A 365 20.99 1.65 17.37
N ARG A 366 20.35 1.17 16.29
CA ARG A 366 19.27 0.16 16.37
C ARG A 366 19.79 -1.28 16.45
N LEU A 367 20.97 -1.53 15.87
CA LEU A 367 21.65 -2.83 15.91
C LEU A 367 22.36 -3.05 17.24
N PHE A 368 22.79 -1.97 17.89
CA PHE A 368 23.45 -2.03 19.18
C PHE A 368 22.47 -2.48 20.27
N VAL A 369 22.74 -3.63 20.87
CA VAL A 369 22.08 -4.10 22.08
C VAL A 369 22.91 -3.63 23.27
N ALA A 370 22.32 -2.80 24.12
CA ALA A 370 22.98 -2.32 25.33
C ALA A 370 23.05 -3.45 26.37
N TYR A 371 24.27 -3.77 26.80
CA TYR A 371 24.50 -4.70 27.91
C TYR A 371 24.57 -3.89 29.21
N PRO A 372 23.69 -4.17 30.20
CA PRO A 372 23.70 -3.43 31.45
C PRO A 372 24.97 -3.75 32.26
N GLU A 373 25.70 -2.72 32.68
CA GLU A 373 26.83 -2.87 33.59
C GLU A 373 26.32 -3.11 35.03
N PRO A 374 26.86 -4.09 35.78
CA PRO A 374 26.46 -4.33 37.16
C PRO A 374 26.72 -3.10 38.03
N ARG A 375 25.66 -2.43 38.48
CA ARG A 375 25.75 -1.22 39.32
C ARG A 375 25.68 -1.52 40.82
N ASP A 376 24.80 -2.44 41.22
CA ASP A 376 24.55 -2.81 42.61
C ASP A 376 24.34 -4.33 42.75
N ASN A 377 24.55 -4.87 43.96
CA ASN A 377 24.34 -6.29 44.27
C ASN A 377 22.87 -6.62 44.58
N LYS A 378 21.91 -5.92 43.93
CA LYS A 378 20.47 -6.13 44.14
C LYS A 378 19.87 -6.91 42.97
N ASP A 379 19.36 -8.09 43.25
CA ASP A 379 18.68 -8.92 42.27
C ASP A 379 17.31 -8.34 41.90
N ARG A 380 17.08 -8.13 40.60
CA ARG A 380 15.81 -7.64 40.03
C ARG A 380 15.24 -8.68 39.08
N ALA A 381 14.78 -9.79 39.64
CA ALA A 381 14.19 -10.87 38.85
C ALA A 381 12.84 -10.44 38.23
N PRO A 382 12.51 -10.91 37.01
CA PRO A 382 11.20 -10.69 36.44
C PRO A 382 10.12 -11.38 37.28
N PHE A 383 9.09 -10.64 37.70
CA PHE A 383 7.96 -11.21 38.44
C PHE A 383 6.87 -11.71 37.49
N ILE A 384 6.78 -13.03 37.34
CA ILE A 384 5.71 -13.68 36.57
C ILE A 384 4.80 -14.41 37.56
N PRO A 385 3.52 -14.02 37.71
CA PRO A 385 2.61 -14.67 38.65
C PRO A 385 2.40 -16.15 38.35
N GLU A 386 2.29 -16.97 39.39
CA GLU A 386 2.08 -18.43 39.25
C GLU A 386 0.86 -18.79 38.42
N GLY A 387 -0.23 -18.00 38.52
CA GLY A 387 -1.44 -18.23 37.73
C GLY A 387 -1.22 -18.12 36.22
N VAL A 388 -0.24 -17.32 35.77
CA VAL A 388 0.14 -17.21 34.35
C VAL A 388 1.02 -18.40 33.94
N LEU A 389 1.95 -18.80 34.80
CA LEU A 389 2.82 -19.97 34.56
C LEU A 389 2.01 -21.26 34.44
N LYS A 390 1.04 -21.49 35.34
CA LYS A 390 0.11 -22.64 35.28
C LYS A 390 -0.72 -22.64 34.00
N LYS A 391 -1.15 -21.46 33.52
CA LYS A 391 -1.89 -21.33 32.26
C LYS A 391 -1.02 -21.63 31.03
N ARG A 392 0.23 -21.16 31.02
CA ARG A 392 1.19 -21.48 29.95
C ARG A 392 1.45 -22.98 29.89
N ALA A 393 1.78 -23.60 31.02
CA ALA A 393 1.99 -25.05 31.09
C ALA A 393 0.74 -25.84 30.65
N ALA A 394 -0.46 -25.38 31.01
CA ALA A 394 -1.70 -26.01 30.57
C ALA A 394 -2.04 -25.79 29.09
N MET A 395 -1.48 -24.78 28.42
CA MET A 395 -1.60 -24.60 26.97
C MET A 395 -0.58 -25.46 26.22
N ASP A 396 0.66 -25.50 26.71
CA ASP A 396 1.74 -26.31 26.10
C ASP A 396 1.40 -27.81 26.13
N LEU A 397 0.69 -28.30 27.15
CA LEU A 397 0.20 -29.69 27.22
C LEU A 397 -1.00 -30.00 26.28
N VAL A 398 -1.69 -28.98 25.76
CA VAL A 398 -2.89 -29.15 24.91
C VAL A 398 -2.53 -29.07 23.42
N GLU A 399 -1.35 -28.57 23.04
CA GLU A 399 -0.88 -28.66 21.64
C GLU A 399 -0.68 -30.13 21.17
N ASP A 400 -0.47 -31.08 22.08
CA ASP A 400 -0.32 -32.51 21.78
C ASP A 400 -1.64 -33.30 21.75
N ALA A 401 -2.74 -32.72 22.22
CA ALA A 401 -4.06 -33.35 22.27
C ALA A 401 -5.03 -32.59 21.36
N MET A 402 -5.22 -33.08 20.13
CA MET A 402 -6.30 -32.64 19.27
C MET A 402 -7.64 -32.77 20.03
N ASP A 403 -8.36 -31.65 20.11
CA ASP A 403 -9.78 -31.60 20.45
C ASP A 403 -10.20 -32.13 21.84
N GLU A 404 -10.09 -31.29 22.89
CA GLU A 404 -11.11 -31.31 23.95
C GLU A 404 -11.57 -29.88 24.32
N GLU A 405 -12.86 -29.65 24.10
CA GLU A 405 -13.63 -28.44 24.36
C GLU A 405 -13.62 -28.04 25.85
N LYS A 406 -12.55 -27.38 26.32
CA LYS A 406 -12.70 -26.53 27.51
C LYS A 406 -13.60 -25.37 27.12
N PRO A 407 -14.65 -25.04 27.90
CA PRO A 407 -15.52 -23.92 27.60
C PRO A 407 -14.66 -22.66 27.56
N LYS A 408 -14.47 -22.10 26.35
CA LYS A 408 -13.78 -20.83 26.17
C LYS A 408 -14.51 -19.80 27.01
N ARG A 409 -13.79 -19.09 27.89
CA ARG A 409 -14.36 -17.96 28.62
C ARG A 409 -14.99 -17.03 27.60
N LYS A 410 -16.31 -16.82 27.68
CA LYS A 410 -17.01 -15.89 26.80
C LYS A 410 -16.34 -14.51 26.89
N LEU A 411 -15.93 -14.00 25.74
CA LEU A 411 -15.34 -12.66 25.65
C LEU A 411 -16.46 -11.62 25.70
N GLU A 412 -16.18 -10.43 26.20
CA GLU A 412 -17.19 -9.37 26.26
C GLU A 412 -17.68 -8.98 24.84
N ARG A 413 -16.83 -9.16 23.81
CA ARG A 413 -17.22 -9.00 22.40
C ARG A 413 -18.27 -10.00 21.93
N GLU A 414 -18.23 -11.24 22.43
CA GLU A 414 -19.24 -12.26 22.11
C GLU A 414 -20.57 -11.92 22.79
N LEU A 415 -20.53 -11.47 24.05
CA LEU A 415 -21.70 -10.99 24.77
C LEU A 415 -22.34 -9.77 24.09
N GLU A 416 -21.53 -8.84 23.58
CA GLU A 416 -21.99 -7.70 22.78
C GLU A 416 -22.70 -8.15 21.49
N LEU A 417 -22.15 -9.13 20.78
CA LEU A 417 -22.76 -9.67 19.55
C LEU A 417 -24.07 -10.42 19.84
N GLU A 418 -24.15 -11.18 20.93
CA GLU A 418 -25.36 -11.89 21.36
C GLU A 418 -26.49 -10.92 21.73
N GLN A 419 -26.18 -9.84 22.46
CA GLN A 419 -27.16 -8.86 22.93
C GLN A 419 -27.47 -7.76 21.89
N GLY A 420 -26.60 -7.57 20.91
CA GLY A 420 -26.78 -6.61 19.82
C GLY A 420 -27.07 -5.20 20.32
N ARG A 421 -28.24 -4.66 19.95
CA ARG A 421 -28.65 -3.29 20.36
C ARG A 421 -29.01 -3.16 21.84
N ASN A 422 -29.29 -4.26 22.52
CA ASN A 422 -29.63 -4.26 23.94
C ASN A 422 -28.40 -4.33 24.84
N TYR A 423 -27.21 -4.49 24.25
CA TYR A 423 -25.97 -4.54 25.00
C TYR A 423 -25.67 -3.19 25.65
N LYS A 424 -25.46 -3.20 26.96
CA LYS A 424 -24.91 -2.08 27.72
C LYS A 424 -23.71 -2.58 28.51
N LEU A 425 -22.54 -1.99 28.26
CA LEU A 425 -21.32 -2.32 28.99
C LEU A 425 -21.49 -1.97 30.47
N ASP A 426 -21.49 -3.01 31.31
CA ASP A 426 -21.53 -2.87 32.76
C ASP A 426 -20.10 -2.85 33.33
N LEU A 427 -19.67 -1.66 33.74
CA LEU A 427 -18.35 -1.44 34.34
C LEU A 427 -18.23 -2.06 35.74
N LYS A 428 -19.35 -2.18 36.46
CA LYS A 428 -19.38 -2.66 37.85
C LYS A 428 -19.31 -4.19 37.91
N LYS A 429 -19.74 -4.90 36.85
CA LYS A 429 -19.80 -6.38 36.71
C LYS A 429 -18.57 -7.14 37.21
N TYR A 430 -17.36 -6.58 37.15
CA TYR A 430 -16.11 -7.26 37.55
C TYR A 430 -15.38 -6.61 38.74
N TYR A 431 -16.03 -5.71 39.49
CA TYR A 431 -15.45 -5.17 40.71
C TYR A 431 -15.35 -6.26 41.79
N LEU A 432 -14.24 -6.22 42.53
CA LEU A 432 -13.96 -7.07 43.69
C LEU A 432 -14.18 -6.24 44.95
N LEU A 433 -15.35 -6.38 45.55
CA LEU A 433 -15.71 -5.73 46.81
C LEU A 433 -15.72 -6.75 47.95
N LYS A 434 -15.74 -6.27 49.20
CA LYS A 434 -15.84 -7.13 50.38
C LYS A 434 -17.17 -7.89 50.40
N ASN A 435 -18.26 -7.21 50.06
CA ASN A 435 -19.59 -7.76 49.92
C ASN A 435 -20.02 -7.65 48.45
N GLU A 436 -20.54 -8.72 47.85
CA GLU A 436 -20.94 -8.71 46.43
C GLU A 436 -22.24 -7.93 46.20
N ASP A 437 -23.11 -7.84 47.21
CA ASP A 437 -24.41 -7.18 47.12
C ASP A 437 -24.29 -5.66 46.88
N GLU A 438 -23.23 -5.04 47.41
CA GLU A 438 -22.97 -3.59 47.34
C GLU A 438 -22.45 -3.14 45.95
N LYS A 439 -22.22 -4.08 45.03
CA LYS A 439 -21.58 -3.82 43.73
C LYS A 439 -22.34 -2.84 42.85
N TYR A 440 -23.67 -2.85 42.96
CA TYR A 440 -24.55 -1.99 42.17
C TYR A 440 -25.01 -0.73 42.91
N ASP A 441 -24.54 -0.53 44.14
CA ASP A 441 -24.93 0.64 44.96
C ASP A 441 -24.53 1.94 44.28
N LYS A 442 -25.37 2.96 44.48
CA LYS A 442 -25.13 4.31 43.99
C LYS A 442 -24.34 5.06 45.03
N ILE A 443 -23.09 5.39 44.70
CA ILE A 443 -22.23 6.21 45.56
C ILE A 443 -22.74 7.66 45.46
N PRO A 444 -23.18 8.27 46.57
CA PRO A 444 -23.52 9.69 46.57
C PRO A 444 -22.22 10.50 46.41
N GLU A 445 -22.20 11.40 45.43
CA GLU A 445 -20.99 12.17 45.10
C GLU A 445 -20.97 13.55 45.77
N ILE A 446 -22.12 14.20 45.90
CA ILE A 446 -22.26 15.59 46.37
C ILE A 446 -23.34 15.68 47.44
N TRP A 447 -23.05 16.43 48.50
CA TRP A 447 -24.02 16.79 49.54
C TRP A 447 -23.82 18.26 49.95
N GLU A 448 -24.89 19.05 49.83
CA GLU A 448 -24.93 20.47 50.26
C GLU A 448 -23.72 21.32 49.82
N GLY A 449 -23.32 21.19 48.54
CA GLY A 449 -22.21 21.96 47.95
C GLY A 449 -20.81 21.38 48.21
N HIS A 450 -20.71 20.26 48.92
CA HIS A 450 -19.45 19.59 49.23
C HIS A 450 -19.37 18.21 48.55
N ASN A 451 -18.16 17.77 48.16
CA ASN A 451 -17.98 16.42 47.62
C ASN A 451 -17.81 15.42 48.76
N ILE A 452 -18.53 14.31 48.70
CA ILE A 452 -18.46 13.27 49.74
C ILE A 452 -17.10 12.56 49.71
N ALA A 453 -16.48 12.44 48.53
CA ALA A 453 -15.15 11.84 48.37
C ALA A 453 -14.08 12.53 49.23
N ASP A 454 -14.21 13.83 49.51
CA ASP A 454 -13.28 14.60 50.33
C ASP A 454 -13.32 14.18 51.81
N PHE A 455 -14.41 13.52 52.24
CA PHE A 455 -14.64 13.08 53.62
C PHE A 455 -14.47 11.55 53.80
N VAL A 456 -14.07 10.81 52.77
CA VAL A 456 -13.86 9.36 52.85
C VAL A 456 -12.56 9.05 53.60
N ASP A 457 -12.68 8.67 54.87
CA ASP A 457 -11.56 8.27 55.72
C ASP A 457 -11.95 7.03 56.55
N PRO A 458 -11.14 5.95 56.56
CA PRO A 458 -11.38 4.78 57.41
C PRO A 458 -11.59 5.11 58.90
N GLN A 459 -11.08 6.23 59.39
CA GLN A 459 -11.14 6.67 60.78
C GLN A 459 -12.08 7.88 61.02
N VAL A 460 -12.97 8.19 60.08
CA VAL A 460 -13.86 9.38 60.16
C VAL A 460 -14.67 9.43 61.47
N VAL A 461 -15.17 8.29 61.95
CA VAL A 461 -15.97 8.20 63.18
C VAL A 461 -15.16 8.57 64.43
N GLU A 462 -13.88 8.23 64.48
CA GLU A 462 -13.02 8.58 65.62
C GLU A 462 -12.70 10.08 65.63
N LYS A 463 -12.41 10.65 64.45
CA LYS A 463 -12.20 12.09 64.30
C LYS A 463 -13.45 12.88 64.70
N LEU A 464 -14.62 12.41 64.28
CA LEU A 464 -15.91 13.02 64.64
C LEU A 464 -16.14 12.99 66.17
N LYS A 465 -15.84 11.87 66.85
CA LYS A 465 -15.97 11.79 68.31
C LYS A 465 -15.11 12.83 69.04
N LYS A 466 -13.85 13.00 68.61
CA LYS A 466 -12.95 14.01 69.22
C LYS A 466 -13.46 15.42 69.00
N LEU A 467 -13.99 15.72 67.81
CA LEU A 467 -14.56 17.02 67.48
C LEU A 467 -15.80 17.30 68.33
N LEU A 468 -16.69 16.32 68.50
CA LEU A 468 -17.87 16.45 69.36
C LEU A 468 -17.51 16.61 70.84
N GLU A 469 -16.47 15.92 71.33
CA GLU A 469 -15.96 16.13 72.69
C GLU A 469 -15.39 17.54 72.88
N GLU A 470 -14.72 18.07 71.85
CA GLU A 470 -14.22 19.45 71.85
C GLU A 470 -15.38 20.46 71.84
N GLU A 471 -16.40 20.26 70.99
CA GLU A 471 -17.60 21.11 70.98
C GLU A 471 -18.32 21.10 72.33
N LYS A 472 -18.48 19.92 72.95
CA LYS A 472 -19.09 19.80 74.27
C LYS A 472 -18.31 20.56 75.35
N ARG A 473 -16.97 20.58 75.26
CA ARG A 473 -16.13 21.39 76.16
C ARG A 473 -16.31 22.89 75.90
N ARG A 474 -16.47 23.31 74.64
CA ARG A 474 -16.73 24.71 74.27
C ARG A 474 -18.10 25.20 74.77
N GLU A 475 -19.14 24.37 74.63
CA GLU A 475 -20.47 24.67 75.17
C GLU A 475 -20.46 24.81 76.69
N GLN A 476 -19.82 23.88 77.41
CA GLN A 476 -19.71 23.96 78.88
C GLN A 476 -18.93 25.18 79.37
N ALA A 477 -18.06 25.73 78.53
CA ALA A 477 -17.32 26.96 78.83
C ALA A 477 -18.13 28.24 78.55
N GLY A 478 -19.39 28.14 78.10
CA GLY A 478 -20.24 29.28 77.77
C GLY A 478 -19.84 29.99 76.48
N PHE A 479 -19.03 29.38 75.60
CA PHE A 479 -18.50 30.04 74.40
C PHE A 479 -19.59 30.50 73.41
N TYR A 480 -20.77 29.87 73.44
CA TYR A 480 -21.89 30.17 72.56
C TYR A 480 -23.03 30.91 73.26
N ASP A 481 -22.88 31.26 74.54
CA ASP A 481 -23.85 32.12 75.22
C ASP A 481 -23.67 33.54 74.64
N ALA A 482 -24.69 34.03 73.94
CA ALA A 482 -24.68 35.39 73.41
C ALA A 482 -24.95 36.37 74.55
N ASP A 483 -23.93 37.14 74.94
CA ASP A 483 -24.07 38.27 75.86
C ASP A 483 -24.98 39.32 75.21
N MET A 484 -26.27 39.28 75.55
CA MET A 484 -27.25 40.32 75.22
C MET A 484 -27.26 41.36 76.35
N ASP A 485 -26.25 42.22 76.38
CA ASP A 485 -26.31 43.48 77.13
C ASP A 485 -26.31 44.64 76.13
N GLU A 486 -27.53 45.08 75.83
CA GLU A 486 -27.84 46.32 75.11
C GLU A 486 -27.61 47.52 76.04
N ASP A 487 -26.67 48.39 75.69
CA ASP A 487 -26.60 49.76 76.21
C ASP A 487 -26.25 50.69 75.04
N ASP A 488 -27.28 51.26 74.40
CA ASP A 488 -27.25 52.67 73.99
C ASP A 488 -28.64 53.14 73.51
N ASP A 489 -29.21 54.05 74.29
CA ASP A 489 -30.51 54.75 74.15
C ASP A 489 -30.69 55.57 72.84
N GLU A 490 -29.85 55.39 71.83
CA GLU A 490 -29.96 56.03 70.50
C GLU A 490 -30.47 55.09 69.39
N THR A 491 -30.52 53.78 69.59
CA THR A 491 -31.05 52.84 68.57
C THR A 491 -32.57 52.78 68.49
N ASN A 492 -33.29 53.29 69.49
CA ASN A 492 -34.76 53.28 69.55
C ASN A 492 -35.46 54.31 68.64
N VAL A 493 -34.70 55.22 68.00
CA VAL A 493 -35.26 56.19 67.04
C VAL A 493 -35.29 55.64 65.62
N TYR A 494 -34.44 54.65 65.30
CA TYR A 494 -34.25 54.17 63.92
C TYR A 494 -34.88 52.81 63.59
N PHE A 495 -35.33 52.03 64.57
CA PHE A 495 -35.94 50.72 64.34
C PHE A 495 -37.17 50.43 65.23
N PRO A 496 -38.35 51.00 64.94
CA PRO A 496 -39.56 50.80 65.73
C PRO A 496 -40.19 49.39 65.59
N TRP A 497 -39.58 48.48 64.84
CA TRP A 497 -40.04 47.09 64.64
C TRP A 497 -39.30 46.05 65.46
N LEU A 498 -38.36 46.45 66.33
CA LEU A 498 -37.70 45.52 67.26
C LEU A 498 -38.52 45.22 68.54
N ASN A 499 -39.72 45.78 68.67
CA ASN A 499 -40.67 45.42 69.74
C ASN A 499 -42.02 44.95 69.17
N LYS A 500 -41.99 43.82 68.45
CA LYS A 500 -43.17 42.97 68.22
C LYS A 500 -42.82 41.49 68.17
#